data_AF-A0A0K2V692-F1
#
_entry.id   AF-A0A0K2V692-F1
#
_cell.length_a   1.000
_cell.length_b   1.000
_cell.length_c   1.000
_cell.angle_alpha   90.00
_cell.angle_beta   90.00
_cell.angle_gamma   90.00
#
_symmetry.space_group_name_H-M   'P 1'
#
loop_
_entity.id
_entity.type
_entity.pdbx_description
1 polymer ?
#
loop_
_entity_poly.entity_id
_entity_poly.type
_entity_poly.pdbx_seq_one_letter_code
_entity_poly.pdbx_strand_id
1 'polypeptide(L)'
;RSFLTLPLAKTPIDYLDGLVKSPLMIIILKGSIFENVFRDSKDNIFQRLWNKALTHNAEDVKCSNITTCIKLVKEKPGMSFIFDEDILESTVLTLPESQSNIRMARGAFFPSEYAIVFRKNAPYLDRFNEYLLKVKEAGLVEHWRRSALFRRKFENMGKELLDKNKKEMKEEEESVNEPITLDHLQGALMLYACGIGISLLIYISEKMLNPPHRHRKEKRRWIS
;
A
#
# COMPACT_ATOMS: atom_id res chain seq x y z
N ARG A 1 -24.72 -5.15 -20.56
CA ARG A 1 -24.37 -4.71 -19.20
C ARG A 1 -23.94 -5.94 -18.40
N SER A 2 -22.66 -6.05 -18.06
CA SER A 2 -22.16 -6.70 -16.84
C SER A 2 -20.82 -6.07 -16.53
N PHE A 3 -20.86 -5.15 -15.56
CA PHE A 3 -19.83 -4.18 -15.19
C PHE A 3 -19.11 -4.65 -13.91
N LEU A 4 -18.90 -5.96 -13.77
CA LEU A 4 -18.03 -6.52 -12.74
C LEU A 4 -16.62 -6.58 -13.32
N THR A 5 -16.02 -5.40 -13.45
CA THR A 5 -14.59 -5.23 -13.69
C THR A 5 -13.87 -5.80 -12.48
N LEU A 6 -13.55 -7.10 -12.53
CA LEU A 6 -12.38 -7.60 -11.81
C LEU A 6 -11.21 -6.75 -12.32
N PRO A 7 -10.57 -5.92 -11.48
CA PRO A 7 -9.37 -5.24 -11.91
C PRO A 7 -8.40 -6.34 -12.38
N LEU A 8 -8.00 -6.28 -13.65
CA LEU A 8 -6.92 -7.13 -14.16
C LEU A 8 -5.70 -6.81 -13.30
N ALA A 9 -5.45 -7.63 -12.29
CA ALA A 9 -4.29 -7.54 -11.45
C ALA A 9 -3.08 -7.57 -12.40
N LYS A 10 -2.35 -6.45 -12.47
CA LYS A 10 -1.15 -6.31 -13.30
C LYS A 10 -0.26 -7.52 -13.00
N THR A 11 0.11 -8.29 -14.03
CA THR A 11 0.78 -9.58 -13.83
C THR A 11 1.96 -9.42 -12.88
N PRO A 12 1.99 -10.16 -11.76
CA PRO A 12 3.02 -10.02 -10.76
C PRO A 12 4.40 -10.35 -11.36
N ILE A 13 5.39 -9.49 -11.12
CA ILE A 13 6.79 -9.75 -11.46
C ILE A 13 7.38 -10.64 -10.38
N ASP A 14 7.55 -11.92 -10.68
CA ASP A 14 8.08 -12.88 -9.71
C ASP A 14 9.57 -13.19 -9.91
N TYR A 15 10.11 -12.87 -11.08
CA TYR A 15 11.48 -13.20 -11.48
C TYR A 15 12.22 -12.00 -12.07
N LEU A 16 13.54 -12.11 -12.05
CA LEU A 16 14.47 -11.07 -12.48
C LEU A 16 14.27 -10.67 -13.96
N ASP A 17 14.02 -11.64 -14.84
CA ASP A 17 13.72 -11.40 -16.26
C ASP A 17 12.46 -10.55 -16.46
N GLY A 18 11.44 -10.80 -15.64
CA GLY A 18 10.23 -9.99 -15.63
C GLY A 18 10.52 -8.56 -15.18
N LEU A 19 11.43 -8.39 -14.21
CA LEU A 19 11.83 -7.07 -13.72
C LEU A 19 12.59 -6.28 -14.78
N VAL A 20 13.50 -6.91 -15.54
CA VAL A 20 14.23 -6.26 -16.64
C VAL A 20 13.26 -5.73 -17.69
N LYS A 21 12.29 -6.53 -18.12
CA LYS A 21 11.30 -6.18 -19.16
C LYS A 21 10.22 -5.20 -18.70
N SER A 22 10.04 -5.06 -17.39
CA SER A 22 9.00 -4.19 -16.82
C SER A 22 9.32 -2.69 -16.99
N PRO A 23 8.32 -1.80 -16.90
CA PRO A 23 8.57 -0.36 -16.79
C PRO A 23 9.01 0.08 -15.38
N LEU A 24 9.23 -0.84 -14.43
CA LEU A 24 9.60 -0.47 -13.06
C LEU A 24 11.02 0.06 -12.99
N MET A 25 11.20 1.11 -12.20
CA MET A 25 12.52 1.64 -11.85
C MET A 25 13.14 0.78 -10.74
N ILE A 26 14.45 0.58 -10.80
CA ILE A 26 15.17 -0.29 -9.88
C ILE A 26 16.00 0.57 -8.92
N ILE A 27 15.75 0.40 -7.64
CA ILE A 27 16.51 0.99 -6.55
C ILE A 27 17.52 -0.05 -6.07
N ILE A 28 18.78 0.35 -5.99
CA ILE A 28 19.88 -0.44 -5.43
C ILE A 28 20.45 0.35 -4.25
N LEU A 29 20.58 -0.29 -3.09
CA LEU A 29 21.20 0.33 -1.92
C LEU A 29 22.69 0.59 -2.19
N LYS A 30 23.14 1.82 -1.98
CA LYS A 30 24.56 2.19 -2.15
C LYS A 30 25.45 1.44 -1.14
N GLY A 31 26.58 0.93 -1.61
CA GLY A 31 27.53 0.13 -0.83
C GLY A 31 27.07 -1.31 -0.58
N SER A 32 25.93 -1.73 -1.13
CA SER A 32 25.46 -3.10 -0.99
C SER A 32 26.23 -4.06 -1.90
N ILE A 33 26.18 -5.35 -1.57
CA ILE A 33 26.74 -6.40 -2.42
C ILE A 33 26.11 -6.39 -3.82
N PHE A 34 24.81 -6.07 -3.92
CA PHE A 34 24.09 -6.00 -5.18
C PHE A 34 24.61 -4.90 -6.11
N GLU A 35 25.06 -3.76 -5.56
CA GLU A 35 25.69 -2.72 -6.37
C GLU A 35 26.96 -3.23 -7.04
N ASN A 36 27.84 -3.88 -6.28
CA ASN A 36 29.09 -4.43 -6.81
C ASN A 36 28.83 -5.59 -7.78
N VAL A 37 27.93 -6.52 -7.42
CA VAL A 37 27.59 -7.67 -8.25
C VAL A 37 26.99 -7.22 -9.58
N PHE A 38 26.05 -6.27 -9.58
CA PHE A 38 25.44 -5.82 -10.83
C PHE A 38 26.39 -5.00 -11.70
N ARG A 39 27.25 -4.17 -11.08
CA ARG A 39 28.26 -3.39 -11.79
C ARG A 39 29.35 -4.26 -12.42
N ASP A 40 29.85 -5.25 -11.68
CA ASP A 40 31.05 -6.00 -12.05
C ASP A 40 30.74 -7.34 -12.75
N SER A 41 29.47 -7.75 -12.82
CA SER A 41 29.08 -9.02 -13.45
C SER A 41 29.21 -9.01 -14.98
N LYS A 42 29.51 -10.19 -15.52
CA LYS A 42 29.50 -10.51 -16.95
C LYS A 42 28.16 -11.07 -17.44
N ASP A 43 27.22 -11.32 -16.53
CA ASP A 43 25.89 -11.81 -16.87
C ASP A 43 25.07 -10.71 -17.58
N ASN A 44 24.50 -11.05 -18.73
CA ASN A 44 23.69 -10.16 -19.55
C ASN A 44 22.48 -9.60 -18.78
N ILE A 45 21.86 -10.40 -17.90
CA ILE A 45 20.71 -9.97 -17.10
C ILE A 45 21.16 -8.93 -16.07
N PHE A 46 22.25 -9.19 -15.34
CA PHE A 46 22.76 -8.26 -14.33
C PHE A 46 23.26 -6.95 -14.94
N GLN A 47 23.92 -6.98 -16.10
CA GLN A 47 24.31 -5.77 -16.82
C GLN A 47 23.10 -4.94 -17.28
N ARG A 48 22.02 -5.59 -17.75
CA ARG A 48 20.78 -4.91 -18.10
C ARG A 48 20.11 -4.27 -16.89
N LEU A 49 20.11 -4.93 -15.74
CA LEU A 49 19.60 -4.36 -14.48
C LEU A 49 20.44 -3.15 -14.06
N TRP A 50 21.77 -3.27 -14.12
CA TRP A 50 22.67 -2.18 -13.79
C TRP A 50 22.44 -0.96 -14.68
N ASN A 51 22.42 -1.15 -16.00
CA ASN A 51 22.14 -0.08 -16.95
C ASN A 51 20.77 0.56 -16.70
N LYS A 52 19.76 -0.26 -16.39
CA LYS A 52 18.41 0.21 -16.05
C LYS A 52 18.37 1.03 -14.77
N ALA A 53 19.12 0.63 -13.74
CA ALA A 53 19.27 1.40 -12.51
C ALA A 53 20.01 2.74 -12.76
N LEU A 54 20.99 2.76 -13.68
CA LEU A 54 21.73 3.97 -14.05
C LEU A 54 20.88 4.99 -14.84
N THR A 55 20.02 4.54 -15.76
CA THR A 55 19.17 5.44 -16.59
C THR A 55 18.24 6.34 -15.79
N HIS A 56 17.91 5.96 -14.55
CA HIS A 56 17.00 6.72 -13.69
C HIS A 56 17.71 7.32 -12.46
N ASN A 57 19.04 7.19 -12.36
CA ASN A 57 19.87 7.67 -11.25
C ASN A 57 20.18 9.18 -11.36
N ALA A 58 19.14 9.99 -11.58
CA ALA A 58 19.14 11.36 -11.09
C ALA A 58 19.06 11.32 -9.55
N GLU A 59 19.58 12.33 -8.88
CA GLU A 59 19.87 12.38 -7.43
C GLU A 59 18.73 11.95 -6.49
N ASP A 60 17.49 11.89 -6.97
CA ASP A 60 16.25 11.52 -6.28
C ASP A 60 16.07 10.02 -5.91
N VAL A 61 16.92 9.11 -6.41
CA VAL A 61 16.75 7.65 -6.20
C VAL A 61 17.82 7.04 -5.28
N LYS A 62 18.77 7.83 -4.78
CA LYS A 62 19.80 7.34 -3.85
C LYS A 62 19.21 7.16 -2.46
N CYS A 63 18.96 5.91 -2.06
CA CYS A 63 18.69 5.57 -0.67
C CYS A 63 19.98 5.14 0.05
N SER A 64 20.17 5.65 1.27
CA SER A 64 21.31 5.33 2.14
C SER A 64 21.01 4.25 3.17
N ASN A 65 19.74 3.98 3.44
CA ASN A 65 19.28 3.02 4.44
C ASN A 65 18.16 2.15 3.88
N ILE A 66 18.07 0.90 4.35
CA ILE A 66 17.04 -0.05 3.93
C ILE A 66 15.63 0.51 4.18
N THR A 67 15.42 1.13 5.34
CA THR A 67 14.13 1.74 5.70
C THR A 67 13.75 2.88 4.77
N THR A 68 14.71 3.69 4.33
CA THR A 68 14.44 4.78 3.38
C THR A 68 14.18 4.23 1.97
N CYS A 69 14.89 3.19 1.54
CA CYS A 69 14.60 2.51 0.26
C CYS A 69 13.18 1.93 0.23
N ILE A 70 12.77 1.24 1.29
CA ILE A 70 11.43 0.64 1.40
C ILE A 70 10.35 1.73 1.43
N LYS A 71 10.60 2.83 2.15
CA LYS A 71 9.71 3.99 2.16
C LYS A 71 9.53 4.59 0.77
N LEU A 72 10.60 4.71 -0.02
CA LEU A 72 10.53 5.20 -1.40
C LEU A 72 9.69 4.30 -2.31
N VAL A 73 9.86 2.97 -2.21
CA VAL A 73 9.03 2.01 -2.95
C VAL A 73 7.56 2.13 -2.57
N LYS A 74 7.28 2.42 -1.29
CA LYS A 74 5.92 2.60 -0.79
C LYS A 74 5.27 3.89 -1.31
N GLU A 75 6.00 5.00 -1.29
CA GLU A 75 5.47 6.33 -1.60
C GLU A 75 5.38 6.58 -3.11
N LYS A 76 6.30 6.02 -3.90
CA LYS A 76 6.37 6.26 -5.34
C LYS A 76 5.98 5.00 -6.13
N PRO A 77 4.80 4.99 -6.79
CA PRO A 77 4.39 3.87 -7.62
C PRO A 77 5.35 3.70 -8.81
N GLY A 78 5.64 2.46 -9.18
CA GLY A 78 6.56 2.16 -10.29
C GLY A 78 8.01 1.97 -9.86
N MET A 79 8.31 1.99 -8.57
CA MET A 79 9.63 1.65 -8.04
C MET A 79 9.69 0.19 -7.57
N SER A 80 10.88 -0.39 -7.65
CA SER A 80 11.23 -1.71 -7.15
C SER A 80 12.55 -1.62 -6.40
N PHE A 81 12.71 -2.43 -5.36
CA PHE A 81 13.91 -2.45 -4.54
C PHE A 81 14.44 -3.87 -4.46
N ILE A 82 15.75 -4.00 -4.66
CA ILE A 82 16.46 -5.27 -4.59
C ILE A 82 17.29 -5.29 -3.31
N PHE A 83 17.05 -6.30 -2.48
CA PHE A 83 17.82 -6.53 -1.27
C PHE A 83 17.72 -7.99 -0.80
N ASP A 84 18.38 -8.29 0.32
CA ASP A 84 18.39 -9.62 0.94
C ASP A 84 16.98 -10.10 1.33
N GLU A 85 16.69 -11.37 1.03
CA GLU A 85 15.38 -11.98 1.20
C GLU A 85 14.91 -11.97 2.65
N ASP A 86 15.73 -12.45 3.59
CA ASP A 86 15.34 -12.54 5.01
C ASP A 86 15.08 -11.14 5.61
N ILE A 87 15.87 -10.14 5.20
CA ILE A 87 15.68 -8.77 5.65
C ILE A 87 14.39 -8.18 5.08
N LEU A 88 14.12 -8.38 3.79
CA LEU A 88 12.89 -7.92 3.15
C LEU A 88 11.66 -8.64 3.70
N GLU A 89 11.70 -9.96 3.85
CA GLU A 89 10.61 -10.77 4.41
C GLU A 89 10.28 -10.26 5.82
N SER A 90 11.30 -10.11 6.67
CA SER A 90 11.09 -9.63 8.02
C SER A 90 10.50 -8.22 8.04
N THR A 91 10.91 -7.33 7.12
CA THR A 91 10.41 -5.96 7.07
C THR A 91 8.99 -5.88 6.50
N VAL A 92 8.70 -6.59 5.41
CA VAL A 92 7.36 -6.62 4.79
C VAL A 92 6.34 -7.23 5.76
N LEU A 93 6.71 -8.29 6.48
CA LEU A 93 5.84 -8.88 7.52
C LEU A 93 5.61 -7.97 8.73
N THR A 94 6.46 -6.97 8.95
CA THR A 94 6.26 -5.96 10.01
C THR A 94 5.39 -4.78 9.59
N LEU A 95 5.06 -4.64 8.29
CA LEU A 95 4.24 -3.53 7.81
C LEU A 95 2.77 -3.75 8.18
N PRO A 96 2.05 -2.70 8.64
CA PRO A 96 0.61 -2.77 8.91
C PRO A 96 -0.15 -3.21 7.65
N GLU A 97 -1.21 -4.00 7.82
CA GLU A 97 -1.99 -4.55 6.71
C GLU A 97 -2.62 -3.44 5.84
N SER A 98 -2.98 -2.31 6.47
CA SER A 98 -3.45 -1.07 5.82
C SER A 98 -2.40 -0.36 4.95
N GLN A 99 -1.15 -0.80 4.97
CA GLN A 99 -0.02 -0.21 4.25
C GLN A 99 0.65 -1.20 3.26
N SER A 100 0.01 -2.35 2.99
CA SER A 100 0.55 -3.47 2.20
C SER A 100 0.53 -3.26 0.66
N ASN A 101 0.89 -2.06 0.19
CA ASN A 101 1.06 -1.80 -1.25
C ASN A 101 2.39 -2.36 -1.81
N ILE A 102 3.19 -3.00 -0.96
CA ILE A 102 4.46 -3.62 -1.33
C ILE A 102 4.24 -5.12 -1.46
N ARG A 103 4.61 -5.67 -2.62
CA ARG A 103 4.59 -7.11 -2.86
C ARG A 103 6.01 -7.61 -3.06
N MET A 104 6.39 -8.63 -2.31
CA MET A 104 7.65 -9.34 -2.51
C MET A 104 7.54 -10.26 -3.73
N ALA A 105 8.58 -10.26 -4.57
CA ALA A 105 8.69 -11.21 -5.67
C ALA A 105 9.01 -12.61 -5.12
N ARG A 106 8.56 -13.66 -5.78
CA ARG A 106 8.73 -15.05 -5.30
C ARG A 106 10.14 -15.60 -5.51
N GLY A 107 10.83 -15.18 -6.57
CA GLY A 107 12.12 -15.75 -6.95
C GLY A 107 13.29 -15.01 -6.31
N ALA A 108 13.96 -15.66 -5.35
CA ALA A 108 15.34 -15.30 -5.01
C ALA A 108 16.26 -15.64 -6.20
N PHE A 109 17.13 -14.72 -6.57
CA PHE A 109 18.01 -14.84 -7.74
C PHE A 109 19.49 -14.75 -7.40
N PHE A 110 19.81 -14.47 -6.13
CA PHE A 110 21.16 -14.42 -5.63
C PHE A 110 21.22 -15.25 -4.34
N PRO A 111 21.87 -16.43 -4.34
CA PRO A 111 22.04 -17.21 -3.13
C PRO A 111 23.00 -16.46 -2.21
N SER A 112 22.45 -15.88 -1.16
CA SER A 112 23.20 -15.23 -0.09
C SER A 112 23.11 -16.11 1.15
N GLU A 113 24.26 -16.54 1.67
CA GLU A 113 24.33 -17.24 2.95
C GLU A 113 25.13 -16.41 3.94
N TYR A 114 24.66 -16.37 5.19
CA TYR A 114 25.37 -15.74 6.28
C TYR A 114 26.45 -16.68 6.83
N ALA A 115 27.66 -16.15 6.98
CA ALA A 115 28.80 -16.89 7.54
C ALA A 115 29.36 -16.19 8.78
N ILE A 116 29.85 -16.99 9.73
CA ILE A 116 30.55 -16.49 10.91
C ILE A 116 32.05 -16.46 10.58
N VAL A 117 32.64 -15.26 10.63
CA VAL A 117 34.03 -15.06 10.24
C VAL A 117 34.94 -15.15 11.47
N PHE A 118 35.99 -15.95 11.36
CA PHE A 118 37.02 -16.10 12.39
C PHE A 118 38.37 -15.54 11.93
N ARG A 119 39.24 -15.23 12.90
CA ARG A 119 40.64 -14.92 12.61
C ARG A 119 41.31 -16.13 11.94
N LYS A 120 42.24 -15.86 11.02
CA LYS A 120 43.03 -16.89 10.36
C LYS A 120 43.71 -17.78 11.41
N ASN A 121 43.67 -19.09 11.23
CA ASN A 121 44.23 -20.10 12.13
C ASN A 121 43.62 -20.10 13.55
N ALA A 122 42.35 -19.73 13.71
CA ALA A 122 41.66 -19.89 14.99
C ALA A 122 41.65 -21.37 15.42
N PRO A 123 42.17 -21.72 16.61
CA PRO A 123 42.37 -23.12 17.01
C PRO A 123 41.07 -23.90 17.26
N TYR A 124 39.93 -23.21 17.29
CA TYR A 124 38.60 -23.78 17.52
C TYR A 124 37.72 -23.78 16.26
N LEU A 125 38.24 -23.33 15.11
CA LEU A 125 37.47 -23.20 13.87
C LEU A 125 36.82 -24.52 13.47
N ASP A 126 37.59 -25.61 13.47
CA ASP A 126 37.10 -26.92 13.04
C ASP A 126 36.01 -27.44 13.97
N ARG A 127 36.23 -27.34 15.28
CA ARG A 127 35.22 -27.71 16.30
C ARG A 127 33.96 -26.85 16.20
N PHE A 128 34.10 -25.56 15.92
CA PHE A 128 32.98 -24.66 15.73
C PHE A 128 32.17 -25.04 14.48
N ASN A 129 32.83 -25.33 13.37
CA ASN A 129 32.18 -25.74 12.13
C ASN A 129 31.42 -27.05 12.30
N GLU A 130 32.00 -28.05 12.96
CA GLU A 130 31.31 -29.30 13.29
C GLU A 130 30.06 -29.07 14.16
N TYR A 131 30.17 -28.20 15.18
CA TYR A 131 29.04 -27.87 16.02
C TYR A 131 27.94 -27.13 15.25
N LEU A 132 28.33 -26.14 14.43
CA LEU A 132 27.39 -25.39 13.60
C LEU A 132 26.66 -26.30 12.61
N LEU A 133 27.37 -27.28 12.04
CA LEU A 133 26.77 -28.28 11.16
C LEU A 133 25.72 -29.12 11.90
N LYS A 134 26.04 -29.61 13.10
CA LYS A 134 25.08 -30.34 13.96
C LYS A 134 23.85 -29.49 14.31
N VAL A 135 24.05 -28.20 14.61
CA VAL A 135 22.95 -27.25 14.87
C VAL A 135 22.07 -27.05 13.64
N LYS A 136 22.67 -26.97 12.44
CA LYS A 136 21.95 -26.88 11.17
C LYS A 136 21.18 -28.16 10.86
N GLU A 137 21.81 -29.33 11.00
CA GLU A 137 21.21 -30.65 10.78
C GLU A 137 20.07 -30.95 11.76
N ALA A 138 20.19 -30.49 13.01
CA ALA A 138 19.12 -30.57 14.01
C ALA A 138 17.94 -29.61 13.73
N GLY A 139 18.02 -28.77 12.68
CA GLY A 139 16.97 -27.83 12.30
C GLY A 139 16.83 -26.63 13.24
N LEU A 140 17.77 -26.42 14.17
CA LEU A 140 17.70 -25.34 15.16
C LEU A 140 17.76 -23.95 14.50
N VAL A 141 18.56 -23.81 13.44
CA VAL A 141 18.68 -22.55 12.69
C VAL A 141 17.31 -22.13 12.12
N GLU A 142 16.62 -23.05 11.44
CA GLU A 142 15.31 -22.77 10.86
C GLU A 142 14.24 -22.54 11.94
N HIS A 143 14.32 -23.29 13.05
CA HIS A 143 13.45 -23.05 14.21
C HIS A 143 13.62 -21.64 14.78
N TRP A 144 14.86 -21.16 14.95
CA TRP A 144 15.13 -19.81 15.44
C TRP A 144 14.70 -18.75 14.43
N ARG A 145 14.94 -18.95 13.12
CA ARG A 145 14.48 -18.06 12.04
C ARG A 145 12.97 -17.88 12.11
N ARG A 146 12.21 -18.97 12.10
CA ARG A 146 10.75 -18.95 12.18
C ARG A 146 10.24 -18.33 13.48
N SER A 147 10.87 -18.67 14.61
CA SER A 147 10.51 -18.12 15.92
C SER A 147 10.79 -16.62 16.03
N ALA A 148 11.84 -16.11 15.37
CA ALA A 148 12.15 -14.69 15.32
C ALA A 148 11.15 -13.93 14.45
N LEU A 149 10.83 -14.46 13.26
CA LEU A 149 9.81 -13.88 12.38
C LEU A 149 8.43 -13.86 13.05
N PHE A 150 8.05 -14.96 13.70
CA PHE A 150 6.80 -15.05 14.44
C PHE A 150 6.74 -14.00 15.57
N ARG A 151 7.78 -13.89 16.39
CA ARG A 151 7.86 -12.87 17.45
C ARG A 151 7.69 -11.46 16.90
N ARG A 152 8.42 -11.11 15.82
CA ARG A 152 8.27 -9.80 15.17
C ARG A 152 6.86 -9.54 14.67
N LYS A 153 6.21 -10.54 14.06
CA LYS A 153 4.83 -10.40 13.58
C LYS A 153 3.87 -10.12 14.74
N PHE A 154 3.99 -10.86 15.84
CA PHE A 154 3.15 -10.68 17.03
C PHE A 154 3.35 -9.32 17.71
N GLU A 155 4.60 -8.88 17.87
CA GLU A 155 4.89 -7.56 18.45
C GLU A 155 4.28 -6.42 17.63
N ASN A 156 4.29 -6.51 16.29
CA ASN A 156 3.72 -5.47 15.44
C ASN A 156 2.19 -5.53 15.38
N MET A 157 1.59 -6.71 15.38
CA MET A 157 0.13 -6.83 15.53
C MET A 157 -0.34 -6.23 16.86
N GLY A 158 0.40 -6.47 17.95
CA GLY A 158 0.13 -5.85 19.25
C GLY A 158 0.21 -4.32 19.19
N LYS A 159 1.25 -3.77 18.56
CA LYS A 159 1.37 -2.31 18.35
C LYS A 159 0.26 -1.75 17.47
N GLU A 160 -0.13 -2.44 16.40
CA GLU A 160 -1.19 -1.99 15.50
C GLU A 160 -2.56 -1.93 16.21
N LEU A 161 -2.87 -2.91 17.06
CA LEU A 161 -4.09 -2.89 17.87
C LEU A 161 -4.09 -1.72 18.85
N LEU A 162 -2.95 -1.43 19.48
CA LEU A 162 -2.80 -0.28 20.37
C LEU A 162 -2.93 1.05 19.62
N ASP A 163 -2.35 1.15 18.42
CA ASP A 163 -2.44 2.35 17.58
C ASP A 163 -3.84 2.57 17.01
N LYS A 164 -4.57 1.51 16.65
CA LYS A 164 -5.99 1.58 16.25
C LYS A 164 -6.86 2.07 17.39
N ASN A 165 -6.76 1.45 18.57
CA ASN A 165 -7.50 1.89 19.75
C ASN A 165 -7.19 3.37 20.11
N LYS A 166 -5.95 3.80 19.96
CA LYS A 166 -5.55 5.20 20.21
C LYS A 166 -6.07 6.17 19.15
N LYS A 167 -6.19 5.75 17.89
CA LYS A 167 -6.81 6.55 16.83
C LYS A 167 -8.32 6.62 16.99
N GLU A 168 -8.97 5.50 17.29
CA GLU A 168 -10.42 5.44 17.55
C GLU A 168 -10.77 6.35 18.74
N MET A 169 -10.01 6.29 19.85
CA MET A 169 -10.20 7.23 20.97
C MET A 169 -10.01 8.70 20.57
N LYS A 170 -9.08 9.02 19.66
CA LYS A 170 -8.86 10.40 19.20
C LYS A 170 -9.93 10.88 18.24
N GLU A 171 -10.41 10.01 17.35
CA GLU A 171 -11.53 10.31 16.44
C GLU A 171 -12.85 10.45 17.22
N GLU A 172 -13.05 9.68 18.28
CA GLU A 172 -14.18 9.86 19.21
C GLU A 172 -14.10 11.21 19.95
N GLU A 173 -12.93 11.60 20.45
CA GLU A 173 -12.73 12.91 21.10
C GLU A 173 -12.82 14.11 20.14
N GLU A 174 -12.41 13.97 18.88
CA GLU A 174 -12.56 15.02 17.85
C GLU A 174 -14.01 15.13 17.35
N SER A 175 -14.73 14.01 17.17
CA SER A 175 -16.14 14.03 16.73
C SER A 175 -17.11 14.66 17.74
N VAL A 176 -16.75 14.67 19.04
CA VAL A 176 -17.51 15.37 20.09
C VAL A 176 -17.26 16.88 20.07
N ASN A 177 -16.17 17.35 19.44
CA ASN A 177 -15.77 18.77 19.40
C ASN A 177 -15.88 19.43 18.02
N GLU A 178 -16.14 18.68 16.95
CA GLU A 178 -16.44 19.26 15.64
C GLU A 178 -17.90 19.77 15.58
N PRO A 179 -18.13 21.09 15.39
CA PRO A 179 -19.47 21.59 15.20
C PRO A 179 -20.03 21.02 13.89
N ILE A 180 -21.22 20.43 13.97
CA ILE A 180 -21.95 19.86 12.82
C ILE A 180 -21.95 20.89 11.68
N THR A 181 -21.16 20.63 10.65
CA THR A 181 -20.98 21.50 9.49
C THR A 181 -22.00 21.18 8.41
N LEU A 182 -22.33 22.20 7.60
CA LEU A 182 -23.43 22.20 6.64
C LEU A 182 -23.32 21.08 5.57
N ASP A 183 -22.12 20.58 5.31
CA ASP A 183 -21.83 19.51 4.34
C ASP A 183 -22.52 18.19 4.70
N HIS A 184 -22.66 17.89 5.99
CA HIS A 184 -23.36 16.68 6.44
C HIS A 184 -24.88 16.74 6.23
N LEU A 185 -25.46 17.94 6.10
CA LEU A 185 -26.90 18.16 5.92
C LEU A 185 -27.28 18.47 4.47
N GLN A 186 -26.29 18.62 3.58
CA GLN A 186 -26.49 19.04 2.19
C GLN A 186 -27.43 18.10 1.42
N GLY A 187 -27.31 16.79 1.63
CA GLY A 187 -28.18 15.80 0.98
C GLY A 187 -29.65 15.95 1.37
N ALA A 188 -29.92 16.19 2.67
CA ALA A 188 -31.28 16.39 3.17
C ALA A 188 -31.89 17.71 2.66
N LEU A 189 -31.08 18.78 2.59
CA LEU A 189 -31.50 20.07 2.05
C LEU A 189 -31.77 20.02 0.53
N MET A 190 -30.96 19.29 -0.25
CA MET A 190 -31.21 19.08 -1.68
C MET A 190 -32.50 18.29 -1.92
N LEU A 191 -32.77 17.25 -1.12
CA LEU A 191 -33.98 16.46 -1.23
C LEU A 191 -35.23 17.31 -0.94
N TYR A 192 -35.17 18.14 0.11
CA TYR A 192 -36.23 19.07 0.46
C TYR A 192 -36.49 20.12 -0.64
N ALA A 193 -35.42 20.70 -1.19
CA ALA A 193 -35.52 21.65 -2.30
C ALA A 193 -36.14 21.01 -3.56
N CYS A 194 -35.78 19.76 -3.87
CA CYS A 194 -36.38 19.01 -4.98
C CYS A 194 -37.87 18.75 -4.73
N GLY A 195 -38.25 18.40 -3.49
CA GLY A 195 -39.66 18.19 -3.11
C GLY A 195 -40.51 19.44 -3.32
N ILE A 196 -40.00 20.61 -2.92
CA ILE A 196 -40.67 21.90 -3.16
C ILE A 196 -40.70 22.23 -4.66
N GLY A 197 -39.63 21.94 -5.41
CA GLY A 197 -39.59 22.17 -6.85
C GLY A 197 -40.66 21.36 -7.59
N ILE A 198 -40.81 20.08 -7.26
CA ILE A 198 -41.80 19.19 -7.87
C ILE A 198 -43.23 19.64 -7.54
N SER A 199 -43.50 20.04 -6.29
CA SER A 199 -44.83 20.50 -5.91
C SER A 199 -45.24 21.80 -6.63
N LEU A 200 -44.30 22.73 -6.79
CA LEU A 200 -44.52 23.95 -7.58
C LEU A 200 -44.78 23.64 -9.07
N LEU A 201 -44.02 22.71 -9.66
CA LEU A 201 -44.22 22.30 -11.05
C LEU A 201 -45.59 21.66 -11.28
N ILE A 202 -46.05 20.82 -10.35
CA ILE A 202 -47.39 20.22 -10.41
C ILE A 202 -48.45 21.32 -10.33
N TYR A 203 -48.33 22.26 -9.39
CA TYR A 203 -49.27 23.36 -9.22
C TYR A 203 -49.35 24.27 -10.46
N ILE A 204 -48.21 24.63 -11.05
CA ILE A 204 -48.16 25.45 -12.28
C ILE A 204 -48.78 24.70 -13.45
N SER A 205 -48.49 23.40 -13.58
CA SER A 205 -49.06 22.55 -14.63
C SER A 205 -50.58 22.47 -14.50
N GLU A 206 -51.10 22.31 -13.28
CA GLU A 206 -52.55 22.30 -13.01
C GLU A 206 -53.21 23.63 -13.37
N LYS A 207 -52.57 24.76 -13.03
CA LYS A 207 -53.03 26.11 -13.39
C LYS A 207 -53.04 26.38 -14.91
N MET A 208 -52.13 25.76 -15.67
CA MET A 208 -52.07 25.88 -17.12
C MET A 208 -53.03 24.94 -17.84
N LEU A 209 -53.22 23.72 -17.34
CA LEU A 209 -54.15 22.72 -17.89
C LEU A 209 -55.61 23.02 -17.53
N ASN A 210 -55.86 23.64 -16.39
CA ASN A 210 -57.20 24.05 -15.95
C ASN A 210 -57.24 25.58 -15.76
N PRO A 211 -57.26 26.37 -16.85
CA PRO A 211 -57.45 27.81 -16.75
C PRO A 211 -58.79 28.06 -16.04
N PRO A 212 -58.84 28.97 -15.05
CA PRO A 212 -60.04 29.18 -14.26
C PRO A 212 -61.23 29.48 -15.17
N HIS A 213 -62.19 28.56 -15.23
CA HIS A 213 -63.48 28.82 -15.83
C HIS A 213 -64.05 30.06 -15.15
N ARG A 214 -64.17 31.09 -15.98
CA ARG A 214 -64.65 32.44 -15.74
C ARG A 214 -65.95 32.45 -14.91
N HIS A 215 -65.87 32.61 -13.59
CA HIS A 215 -67.03 33.09 -12.81
C HIS A 215 -67.24 34.58 -13.11
N ARG A 216 -68.06 34.85 -14.13
CA ARG A 216 -68.76 36.13 -14.30
C ARG A 216 -70.26 35.85 -14.29
N LYS A 217 -70.98 36.71 -13.56
CA LYS A 217 -72.42 36.78 -13.23
C LYS A 217 -72.69 36.18 -11.84
N GLU A 218 -73.19 36.91 -10.84
CA GLU A 218 -74.16 37.99 -10.91
C GLU A 218 -74.12 38.85 -9.62
N LYS A 219 -74.04 40.18 -9.75
CA LYS A 219 -74.33 41.13 -8.67
C LYS A 219 -75.55 41.96 -9.07
N ARG A 220 -76.61 41.84 -8.27
CA ARG A 220 -77.68 42.81 -7.94
C ARG A 220 -78.86 43.03 -8.91
N ARG A 221 -80.07 42.69 -8.43
CA ARG A 221 -81.25 43.56 -8.07
C ARG A 221 -82.39 42.60 -7.70
N TRP A 222 -83.22 42.79 -6.67
CA TRP A 222 -84.25 43.82 -6.38
C TRP A 222 -84.55 43.79 -4.86
N ILE A 223 -84.70 44.89 -4.10
CA ILE A 223 -85.88 45.77 -3.92
C ILE A 223 -87.23 45.03 -4.03
N SER A 224 -87.74 44.52 -2.91
CA SER A 224 -88.95 45.00 -2.20
C SER A 224 -89.04 44.33 -0.83
#